data_AF-A0A7X7GF66-F1
#
_entry.id   AF-A0A7X7GF66-F1
#
_cell.length_a   1.000
_cell.length_b   1.000
_cell.length_c   1.000
_cell.angle_alpha   90.00
_cell.angle_beta   90.00
_cell.angle_gamma   90.00
#
_symmetry.space_group_name_H-M   'P 1'
#
loop_
_entity.id
_entity.type
_entity.pdbx_description
1 polymer ?
#
loop_
_entity_poly.entity_id
_entity_poly.type
_entity_poly.pdbx_seq_one_letter_code
_entity_poly.pdbx_strand_id
1 'polypeptide(L)'
;MVEVDPARLRELAKVVRESGDDVAELAPLANGSLPTVTMTGSSFAETIENAALALDRVIGYHSGVLTDFATKAEQAATEYEEADRANEAELEGIGPR
;
A
#
# COMPACT_ATOMS: atom_id res chain seq x y z
N MET A 1 -8.37 -25.69 -10.63
CA MET A 1 -7.97 -25.27 -9.27
C MET A 1 -6.92 -24.20 -9.48
N VAL A 2 -7.12 -22.98 -9.01
CA VAL A 2 -6.08 -21.95 -9.08
C VAL A 2 -5.06 -22.33 -8.01
N GLU A 3 -3.84 -22.65 -8.42
CA GLU A 3 -2.75 -22.93 -7.49
C GLU A 3 -2.29 -21.59 -6.90
N VAL A 4 -2.68 -21.35 -5.65
CA VAL A 4 -2.27 -20.15 -4.92
C VAL A 4 -1.05 -20.50 -4.10
N ASP A 5 0.03 -19.74 -4.31
CA ASP A 5 1.29 -19.86 -3.57
C ASP A 5 1.34 -18.73 -2.53
N PRO A 6 1.10 -19.02 -1.22
CA PRO A 6 1.08 -18.00 -0.18
C PRO A 6 2.42 -17.28 -0.01
N ALA A 7 3.54 -17.96 -0.29
CA ALA A 7 4.87 -17.35 -0.21
C ALA A 7 5.04 -16.28 -1.30
N ARG A 8 4.60 -16.56 -2.54
CA ARG A 8 4.58 -15.56 -3.61
C ARG A 8 3.63 -14.40 -3.31
N LEU A 9 2.48 -14.65 -2.70
CA LEU A 9 1.57 -13.57 -2.29
C LEU A 9 2.21 -12.65 -1.24
N ARG A 10 2.94 -13.21 -0.27
CA ARG A 10 3.67 -12.41 0.73
C ARG A 10 4.78 -11.58 0.12
N GLU A 11 5.54 -12.16 -0.81
CA GLU A 11 6.58 -11.41 -1.51
C GLU A 11 5.98 -10.27 -2.35
N LEU A 12 4.87 -10.53 -3.05
CA LEU A 12 4.14 -9.49 -3.77
C LEU A 12 3.66 -8.39 -2.83
N ALA A 13 3.09 -8.75 -1.68
CA ALA A 13 2.62 -7.79 -0.69
C ALA A 13 3.77 -6.91 -0.19
N LYS A 14 4.93 -7.50 0.12
CA LYS A 14 6.12 -6.79 0.54
C LYS A 14 6.59 -5.79 -0.52
N VAL A 15 6.76 -6.22 -1.77
CA VAL A 15 7.22 -5.35 -2.86
C VAL A 15 6.24 -4.18 -3.09
N VAL A 16 4.94 -4.44 -3.03
CA VAL A 16 3.93 -3.39 -3.20
C VAL A 16 3.90 -2.44 -2.01
N ARG A 17 4.13 -2.94 -0.79
CA ARG A 17 4.24 -2.11 0.42
C ARG A 17 5.45 -1.17 0.31
N GLU A 18 6.62 -1.72 -0.02
CA GLU A 18 7.84 -0.93 -0.28
C GLU A 18 7.60 0.14 -1.36
N SER A 19 6.93 -0.22 -2.46
CA SER A 19 6.56 0.75 -3.51
C SER A 19 5.61 1.84 -2.99
N GLY A 20 4.68 1.48 -2.09
CA GLY A 20 3.77 2.43 -1.45
C GLY A 20 4.50 3.40 -0.54
N ASP A 21 5.47 2.90 0.22
CA ASP A 21 6.33 3.69 1.10
C ASP A 21 7.22 4.64 0.28
N ASP A 22 7.86 4.16 -0.79
CA ASP A 22 8.65 4.97 -1.72
C ASP A 22 7.82 6.13 -2.32
N VAL A 23 6.56 5.86 -2.68
CA VAL A 23 5.65 6.91 -3.18
C VAL A 23 5.31 7.90 -2.07
N ALA A 24 5.05 7.42 -0.85
CA ALA A 24 4.72 8.28 0.28
C ALA A 24 5.85 9.26 0.63
N GLU A 25 7.11 8.86 0.46
CA GLU A 25 8.29 9.71 0.68
C GLU A 25 8.38 10.92 -0.27
N LEU A 26 7.65 10.91 -1.40
CA LEU A 26 7.57 12.06 -2.31
C LEU A 26 6.74 13.21 -1.75
N ALA A 27 5.96 12.99 -0.68
CA ALA A 27 5.16 14.00 -0.01
C ALA A 27 5.69 14.30 1.41
N PRO A 28 5.60 15.56 1.87
CA PRO A 28 5.05 16.71 1.16
C PRO A 28 6.05 17.29 0.14
N LEU A 29 5.59 17.58 -1.07
CA LEU A 29 6.39 18.17 -2.15
C LEU A 29 7.02 19.50 -1.76
N ALA A 30 6.27 20.30 -0.99
CA ALA A 30 6.72 21.60 -0.54
C ALA A 30 7.84 21.52 0.50
N ASN A 31 8.04 20.40 1.20
CA ASN A 31 9.03 20.24 2.28
C ASN A 31 9.07 21.43 3.26
N GLY A 32 7.91 22.04 3.55
CA GLY A 32 7.79 23.22 4.41
C GLY A 32 8.11 24.57 3.76
N SER A 33 8.48 24.61 2.47
CA SER A 33 8.62 25.83 1.68
C SER A 33 7.24 26.26 1.16
N LEU A 34 6.70 27.33 1.73
CA LEU A 34 5.45 27.94 1.30
C LEU A 34 5.75 29.20 0.48
N PRO A 35 5.64 29.16 -0.87
CA PRO A 35 5.95 30.31 -1.72
C PRO A 35 5.12 31.54 -1.37
N THR A 36 3.91 31.38 -0.86
CA THR A 36 3.04 32.48 -0.42
C THR A 36 3.60 33.26 0.77
N VAL A 37 4.44 32.64 1.61
CA VAL A 37 5.11 33.30 2.74
C VAL A 37 6.20 34.25 2.26
N THR A 38 6.88 33.92 1.16
CA THR A 38 7.96 34.75 0.60
C THR A 38 7.49 35.68 -0.53
N MET A 39 6.37 35.38 -1.18
CA MET A 39 5.82 36.11 -2.31
C MET A 39 4.38 36.60 -2.05
N THR A 40 4.19 37.30 -0.93
CA THR A 40 2.87 37.79 -0.47
C THR A 40 2.12 38.56 -1.55
N GLY A 41 0.86 38.17 -1.80
CA GLY A 41 -0.02 38.81 -2.80
C GLY A 41 0.23 38.38 -4.25
N SER A 42 1.11 37.39 -4.48
CA SER A 42 1.36 36.83 -5.80
C SER A 42 0.38 35.69 -6.11
N SER A 43 -0.51 35.90 -7.08
CA SER A 43 -1.39 34.84 -7.61
C SER A 43 -0.61 33.65 -8.20
N PHE A 44 0.60 33.90 -8.68
CA PHE A 44 1.51 32.85 -9.14
C PHE A 44 1.98 31.96 -7.99
N ALA A 45 2.35 32.54 -6.84
CA ALA A 45 2.74 31.80 -5.65
C ALA A 45 1.57 30.94 -5.11
N GLU A 46 0.36 31.50 -5.09
CA GLU A 46 -0.86 30.76 -4.73
C GLU A 46 -1.12 29.60 -5.70
N THR A 47 -0.90 29.79 -7.00
CA THR A 47 -1.10 28.75 -8.00
C THR A 47 -0.11 27.59 -7.81
N ILE A 48 1.17 27.89 -7.54
CA ILE A 48 2.19 26.88 -7.26
C ILE A 48 1.83 26.11 -5.99
N GLU A 49 1.45 26.80 -4.92
CA GLU A 49 1.08 26.15 -3.66
C GLU A 49 -0.14 25.24 -3.83
N ASN A 50 -1.18 25.71 -4.52
CA ASN A 50 -2.36 24.88 -4.81
C ASN A 50 -2.00 23.65 -5.66
N ALA A 51 -1.08 23.79 -6.63
CA ALA A 51 -0.61 22.67 -7.43
C ALA A 51 0.17 21.66 -6.57
N ALA A 52 1.05 22.12 -5.68
CA ALA A 52 1.78 21.26 -4.75
C ALA A 52 0.82 20.50 -3.82
N LEU A 53 -0.16 21.18 -3.22
CA LEU A 53 -1.18 20.55 -2.38
C LEU A 53 -2.04 19.53 -3.14
N ALA A 54 -2.36 19.81 -4.41
CA ALA A 54 -3.10 18.87 -5.25
C ALA A 54 -2.27 17.61 -5.54
N LEU A 55 -0.97 17.78 -5.84
CA LEU A 55 -0.07 16.66 -6.07
C LEU A 55 0.18 15.85 -4.79
N ASP A 56 0.32 16.49 -3.63
CA ASP A 56 0.43 15.80 -2.33
C ASP A 56 -0.79 14.90 -2.07
N ARG A 57 -2.00 15.35 -2.43
CA ARG A 57 -3.20 14.51 -2.35
C ARG A 57 -3.16 13.32 -3.30
N VAL A 58 -2.65 13.50 -4.51
CA VAL A 58 -2.49 12.41 -5.50
C VAL A 58 -1.46 11.39 -4.99
N ILE A 59 -0.33 11.84 -4.46
CA ILE A 59 0.69 11.00 -3.84
C ILE A 59 0.07 10.18 -2.70
N GLY A 60 -0.61 10.85 -1.76
CA GLY A 60 -1.26 10.19 -0.63
C GLY A 60 -2.34 9.19 -1.03
N TYR A 61 -3.09 9.46 -2.10
CA TYR A 61 -4.05 8.49 -2.64
C TYR A 61 -3.36 7.24 -3.17
N HIS A 62 -2.31 7.41 -3.98
CA HIS A 62 -1.63 6.27 -4.60
C HIS A 62 -0.83 5.43 -3.61
N SER A 63 -0.11 6.04 -2.66
CA SER A 63 0.54 5.29 -1.59
C SER A 63 -0.48 4.50 -0.77
N GLY A 64 -1.61 5.11 -0.39
CA GLY A 64 -2.68 4.43 0.31
C GLY A 64 -3.26 3.23 -0.43
N VAL A 65 -3.51 3.35 -1.74
CA VAL A 65 -3.99 2.23 -2.57
C VAL A 65 -3.00 1.07 -2.61
N LEU A 66 -1.69 1.36 -2.67
CA LEU A 66 -0.65 0.34 -2.67
C LEU A 66 -0.57 -0.36 -1.31
N THR A 67 -0.56 0.39 -0.21
CA THR A 67 -0.58 -0.15 1.15
C THR A 67 -1.81 -1.02 1.40
N ASP A 68 -2.99 -0.60 0.93
CA ASP A 68 -4.23 -1.37 1.03
C ASP A 68 -4.16 -2.69 0.25
N PHE A 69 -3.60 -2.65 -0.95
CA PHE A 69 -3.39 -3.86 -1.75
C PHE A 69 -2.45 -4.84 -1.03
N ALA A 70 -1.29 -4.35 -0.56
CA ALA A 70 -0.33 -5.17 0.17
C ALA A 70 -0.97 -5.85 1.40
N THR A 71 -1.76 -5.09 2.16
CA THR A 71 -2.48 -5.61 3.33
C THR A 71 -3.48 -6.71 2.94
N LYS A 72 -4.22 -6.54 1.85
CA LYS A 72 -5.15 -7.57 1.35
C LYS A 72 -4.42 -8.81 0.86
N ALA A 73 -3.27 -8.66 0.23
CA ALA A 73 -2.45 -9.78 -0.23
C ALA A 73 -1.88 -10.60 0.95
N GLU A 74 -1.42 -9.93 2.01
CA GLU A 74 -1.01 -10.57 3.27
C GLU A 74 -2.17 -11.32 3.96
N GLN A 75 -3.35 -10.71 4.00
CA GLN A 75 -4.56 -11.32 4.54
C GLN A 75 -4.93 -12.58 3.75
N ALA A 76 -4.99 -12.49 2.42
CA ALA A 76 -5.30 -13.63 1.57
C ALA A 76 -4.30 -14.77 1.76
N ALA A 77 -2.99 -14.49 1.83
CA ALA A 77 -1.97 -15.51 2.10
C ALA A 77 -2.20 -16.23 3.44
N THR A 78 -2.57 -15.47 4.47
CA THR A 78 -2.88 -16.01 5.80
C THR A 78 -4.12 -16.91 5.77
N GLU A 79 -5.20 -16.46 5.13
CA GLU A 79 -6.42 -17.23 4.98
C GLU A 79 -6.18 -18.56 4.24
N TYR A 80 -5.35 -18.54 3.19
CA TYR A 80 -4.97 -19.76 2.46
C TYR A 80 -4.22 -20.76 3.34
N GLU A 81 -3.24 -20.32 4.12
CA GLU A 81 -2.46 -21.21 5.01
C GLU A 81 -3.28 -21.72 6.19
N GLU A 82 -4.26 -20.95 6.67
CA GLU A 82 -5.21 -21.39 7.68
C GLU A 82 -6.16 -22.46 7.12
N ALA A 83 -6.68 -22.25 5.92
CA ALA A 83 -7.53 -23.23 5.25
C ALA A 83 -6.76 -24.54 4.95
N ASP A 84 -5.50 -24.44 4.50
CA ASP A 84 -4.67 -25.61 4.21
C ASP A 84 -4.39 -26.44 5.47
N ARG A 85 -3.99 -25.79 6.58
CA ARG A 85 -3.82 -26.45 7.88
C ARG A 85 -5.11 -27.08 8.42
N ALA A 86 -6.25 -26.42 8.23
CA ALA A 86 -7.54 -26.97 8.65
C ALA A 86 -7.90 -28.23 7.86
N ASN A 87 -7.66 -28.23 6.55
CA ASN A 87 -7.87 -29.39 5.70
C ASN A 87 -6.91 -30.55 6.05
N GLU A 88 -5.64 -30.25 6.34
CA GLU A 88 -4.66 -31.26 6.78
C GLU A 88 -5.10 -31.93 8.09
N ALA A 89 -5.52 -31.14 9.08
CA ALA A 89 -6.03 -31.67 10.36
C ALA A 89 -7.30 -32.53 10.19
N GLU A 90 -8.18 -32.17 9.25
CA GLU A 90 -9.35 -32.98 8.91
C GLU A 90 -8.94 -34.32 8.30
N LEU A 91 -8.00 -34.32 7.35
CA LEU A 91 -7.50 -35.54 6.70
C LEU A 91 -6.78 -36.47 7.70
N GLU A 92 -5.95 -35.94 8.59
CA GLU A 92 -5.30 -36.72 9.66
C GLU A 92 -6.32 -37.34 10.62
N GLY A 93 -7.40 -36.62 10.95
CA GLY A 93 -8.49 -37.11 11.79
C GLY A 93 -9.33 -38.23 11.15
N ILE A 94 -9.29 -38.37 9.82
CA ILE A 94 -10.01 -39.39 9.04
C ILE A 94 -9.14 -40.63 8.74
N GLY A 95 -7.83 -40.59 9.06
CA GLY A 95 -6.88 -41.71 8.86
C GLY A 95 -7.29 -43.02 9.58
N PRO A 96 -6.90 -44.21 9.05
CA PRO A 96 -7.51 -45.48 9.41
C PRO A 96 -7.26 -45.85 10.88
N ARG A 97 -8.34 -46.18 11.59
CA ARG A 97 -8.31 -46.81 12.92
C ARG A 97 -7.84 -48.26 12.84
#